data_AF-V6TEN1-F1
#
_entry.id   AF-V6TEN1-F1
#
_cell.length_a   1.000
_cell.length_b   1.000
_cell.length_c   1.000
_cell.angle_alpha   90.00
_cell.angle_beta   90.00
_cell.angle_gamma   90.00
#
_symmetry.space_group_name_H-M   'P 1'
#
loop_
_entity.id
_entity.type
_entity.pdbx_description
1 polymer ?
#
loop_
_entity_poly.entity_id
_entity_poly.type
_entity_poly.pdbx_seq_one_letter_code
_entity_poly.pdbx_strand_id
1 'polypeptide(L)'
;MSNTDKSSLSSDIDAWIGFAATGNDWELEQLRHLVGQQDTLGQTALMHYVKNGWYKRIYLFAGEVACRDVNGDDALAHAKRVHNEEAVHRIAILLKDAQKRKGH
;
A
#
# COMPACT_ATOMS: atom_id res chain seq x y z
N MET A 1 -19.88 -4.21 -30.85
CA MET A 1 -20.11 -4.20 -29.39
C MET A 1 -18.82 -4.68 -28.76
N SER A 2 -17.90 -3.76 -28.46
CA SER A 2 -16.59 -4.09 -27.93
C SER A 2 -16.66 -4.10 -26.41
N ASN A 3 -16.45 -5.27 -25.80
CA ASN A 3 -16.27 -5.44 -24.37
C ASN A 3 -14.95 -4.77 -23.95
N THR A 4 -15.02 -3.51 -23.50
CA THR A 4 -13.93 -2.83 -22.79
C THR A 4 -14.35 -2.60 -21.35
N ASP A 5 -14.53 -3.67 -20.57
CA ASP A 5 -15.01 -3.57 -19.18
C ASP A 5 -13.99 -4.02 -18.12
N LYS A 6 -12.76 -4.44 -18.48
CA LYS A 6 -11.76 -4.84 -17.44
C LYS A 6 -10.32 -4.38 -17.66
N SER A 7 -10.01 -3.77 -18.80
CA SER A 7 -8.64 -3.35 -19.13
C SER A 7 -8.27 -1.95 -18.62
N SER A 8 -9.22 -1.17 -18.09
CA SER A 8 -8.94 0.20 -17.62
C SER A 8 -8.56 0.28 -16.13
N LEU A 9 -8.85 -0.74 -15.31
CA LEU A 9 -8.42 -0.77 -13.91
C LEU A 9 -6.92 -1.09 -13.73
N SER A 10 -6.26 -1.65 -14.74
CA SER A 10 -4.82 -1.97 -14.67
C SER A 10 -3.97 -0.70 -14.63
N SER A 11 -4.36 0.34 -15.39
CA SER A 11 -3.57 1.55 -15.58
C SER A 11 -3.33 2.31 -14.28
N ASP A 12 -4.32 2.33 -13.39
CA ASP A 12 -4.24 3.02 -12.11
C ASP A 12 -3.42 2.23 -11.07
N ILE A 13 -3.55 0.90 -11.05
CA ILE A 13 -2.76 0.02 -10.18
C ILE A 13 -1.28 0.03 -10.62
N ASP A 14 -1.03 -0.01 -11.92
CA ASP A 14 0.32 0.08 -12.50
C ASP A 14 0.99 1.42 -12.15
N ALA A 15 0.20 2.49 -11.99
CA ALA A 15 0.70 3.80 -11.59
C ALA A 15 1.44 3.71 -10.24
N TRP A 16 0.87 3.02 -9.24
CA TRP A 16 1.53 2.81 -7.95
C TRP A 16 2.86 2.08 -8.04
N ILE A 17 2.95 1.08 -8.91
CA ILE A 17 4.18 0.32 -9.11
C ILE A 17 5.27 1.23 -9.68
N GLY A 18 4.93 2.06 -10.68
CA GLY A 18 5.84 3.06 -11.23
C GLY A 18 6.25 4.13 -10.21
N PHE A 19 5.33 4.61 -9.40
CA PHE A 19 5.63 5.58 -8.34
C PHE A 19 6.43 4.97 -7.20
N ALA A 20 6.15 3.73 -6.79
CA ALA A 20 6.95 3.02 -5.80
C ALA A 20 8.37 2.70 -6.30
N ALA A 21 8.59 2.63 -7.61
CA ALA A 21 9.92 2.47 -8.19
C ALA A 21 10.76 3.76 -8.15
N THR A 22 10.11 4.92 -8.32
CA THR A 22 10.79 6.24 -8.39
C THR A 22 10.77 7.02 -7.08
N GLY A 23 9.75 6.75 -6.26
CA GLY A 23 9.30 7.42 -5.05
C GLY A 23 9.47 8.92 -4.99
N ASN A 24 9.05 9.54 -6.08
CA ASN A 24 8.81 10.95 -6.08
C ASN A 24 7.67 11.31 -5.13
N ASP A 25 8.00 12.17 -4.18
CA ASP A 25 7.18 12.57 -3.05
C ASP A 25 5.93 13.40 -3.45
N TRP A 26 5.98 14.08 -4.60
CA TRP A 26 4.92 15.00 -5.05
C TRP A 26 3.73 14.29 -5.71
N GLU A 27 3.93 13.09 -6.24
CA GLU A 27 2.87 12.30 -6.90
C GLU A 27 1.99 11.52 -5.92
N LEU A 28 2.42 11.40 -4.66
CA LEU A 28 1.68 10.71 -3.60
C LEU A 28 0.30 11.32 -3.34
N GLU A 29 0.14 12.61 -3.56
CA GLU A 29 -1.13 13.32 -3.38
C GLU A 29 -2.14 12.93 -4.45
N GLN A 30 -1.66 12.56 -5.64
CA GLN A 30 -2.50 12.05 -6.72
C GLN A 30 -2.98 10.62 -6.42
N LEU A 31 -2.24 9.84 -5.63
CA LEU A 31 -2.58 8.44 -5.34
C LEU A 31 -3.67 8.25 -4.29
N ARG A 32 -4.11 9.33 -3.63
CA ARG A 32 -5.16 9.30 -2.59
C ARG A 32 -6.47 8.63 -3.04
N HIS A 33 -6.83 8.76 -4.31
CA HIS A 33 -8.08 8.23 -4.85
C HIS A 33 -7.99 6.73 -5.17
N LEU A 34 -6.78 6.20 -5.23
CA LEU A 34 -6.53 4.79 -5.45
C LEU A 34 -6.42 4.03 -4.12
N VAL A 35 -6.20 4.73 -2.99
CA VAL A 35 -6.02 4.10 -1.66
C VAL A 35 -7.15 3.10 -1.38
N GLY A 36 -6.78 1.87 -1.04
CA GLY A 36 -7.69 0.75 -0.82
C GLY A 36 -7.91 -0.14 -2.05
N GLN A 37 -7.39 0.22 -3.23
CA GLN A 37 -7.31 -0.70 -4.35
C GLN A 37 -6.21 -1.76 -4.10
N GLN A 38 -6.40 -2.91 -4.72
CA GLN A 38 -5.49 -4.04 -4.66
C GLN A 38 -5.12 -4.47 -6.07
N ASP A 39 -3.86 -4.87 -6.25
CA ASP A 39 -3.42 -5.50 -7.49
C ASP A 39 -3.97 -6.92 -7.65
N THR A 40 -3.59 -7.57 -8.75
CA THR A 40 -3.99 -8.96 -9.04
C THR A 40 -3.50 -9.98 -8.01
N LEU A 41 -2.52 -9.60 -7.19
CA LEU A 41 -1.99 -10.38 -6.07
C LEU A 41 -2.58 -9.93 -4.72
N GLY A 42 -3.59 -9.07 -4.71
CA GLY A 42 -4.19 -8.54 -3.48
C GLY A 42 -3.31 -7.51 -2.76
N GLN A 43 -2.19 -7.08 -3.36
CA GLN A 43 -1.27 -6.13 -2.73
C GLN A 43 -1.76 -4.71 -2.93
N THR A 44 -1.69 -3.91 -1.87
CA THR A 44 -2.04 -2.48 -1.93
C THR A 44 -0.81 -1.62 -2.24
N ALA A 45 -1.04 -0.33 -2.51
CA ALA A 45 0.03 0.65 -2.66
C ALA A 45 1.03 0.61 -1.50
N LEU A 46 0.54 0.54 -0.26
CA LEU A 46 1.40 0.47 0.92
C LEU A 46 2.36 -0.72 0.87
N MET A 47 1.92 -1.90 0.43
CA MET A 47 2.79 -3.09 0.36
C MET A 47 3.91 -2.90 -0.66
N HIS A 48 3.62 -2.29 -1.81
CA HIS A 48 4.63 -1.97 -2.83
C HIS A 48 5.62 -0.91 -2.34
N TYR A 49 5.15 0.14 -1.65
CA TYR A 49 6.00 1.18 -1.06
C TYR A 49 6.96 0.60 -0.01
N VAL A 50 6.47 -0.30 0.83
CA VAL A 50 7.27 -0.97 1.85
C VAL A 50 8.36 -1.84 1.24
N LYS A 51 8.02 -2.61 0.18
CA LYS A 51 8.99 -3.42 -0.55
C LYS A 51 10.13 -2.60 -1.15
N ASN A 52 9.80 -1.42 -1.67
CA ASN A 52 10.75 -0.52 -2.30
C ASN A 52 11.47 0.41 -1.29
N GLY A 53 11.14 0.34 0.01
CA GLY A 53 11.80 1.14 1.04
C GLY A 53 11.28 2.57 1.21
N TRP A 54 10.11 2.89 0.69
CA TRP A 54 9.49 4.22 0.77
C TRP A 54 8.58 4.35 1.99
N TYR A 55 9.16 4.17 3.18
CA TYR A 55 8.43 4.11 4.43
C TYR A 55 8.18 5.48 5.10
N LYS A 56 8.77 6.56 4.58
CA LYS A 56 8.62 7.91 5.18
C LYS A 56 7.19 8.43 5.12
N ARG A 57 6.43 8.05 4.08
CA ARG A 57 5.07 8.57 3.83
C ARG A 57 3.93 7.54 3.99
N ILE A 58 4.18 6.45 4.70
CA ILE A 58 3.17 5.39 4.92
C ILE A 58 1.92 5.86 5.65
N TYR A 59 1.98 7.01 6.34
CA TYR A 59 0.85 7.61 7.03
C TYR A 59 -0.30 7.97 6.07
N LEU A 60 -0.01 8.26 4.80
CA LEU A 60 -1.02 8.51 3.77
C LEU A 60 -1.86 7.26 3.50
N PHE A 61 -1.28 6.08 3.67
CA PHE A 61 -1.91 4.78 3.46
C PHE A 61 -2.32 4.11 4.79
N ALA A 62 -2.51 4.90 5.86
CA ALA A 62 -2.91 4.36 7.16
C ALA A 62 -4.22 3.55 7.11
N GLY A 63 -5.07 3.76 6.10
CA GLY A 63 -6.27 2.95 5.86
C GLY A 63 -5.99 1.53 5.35
N GLU A 64 -4.84 1.30 4.72
CA GLU A 64 -4.46 0.03 4.10
C GLU A 64 -3.62 -0.87 5.02
N VAL A 65 -3.22 -0.39 6.20
CA VAL A 65 -2.30 -1.12 7.09
C VAL A 65 -2.83 -2.48 7.54
N ALA A 66 -4.15 -2.65 7.53
CA ALA A 66 -4.82 -3.89 7.88
C ALA A 66 -5.25 -4.72 6.65
N CYS A 67 -4.99 -4.24 5.43
CA CYS A 67 -5.22 -5.01 4.21
C CYS A 67 -4.25 -6.18 4.14
N ARG A 68 -4.73 -7.30 3.61
CA ARG A 68 -3.95 -8.52 3.42
C ARG A 68 -3.95 -8.87 1.93
N ASP A 69 -2.80 -9.33 1.47
CA ASP A 69 -2.65 -9.84 0.11
C ASP A 69 -3.20 -11.27 -0.01
N VAL A 70 -3.09 -11.87 -1.20
CA VAL A 70 -3.55 -13.24 -1.46
C VAL A 70 -2.80 -14.31 -0.65
N ASN A 71 -1.62 -14.00 -0.12
CA ASN A 71 -0.87 -14.88 0.78
C ASN A 71 -1.32 -14.72 2.24
N GLY A 72 -2.23 -13.77 2.52
CA GLY A 72 -2.65 -13.41 3.86
C GLY A 72 -1.67 -12.48 4.58
N ASP A 73 -0.66 -11.95 3.87
CA ASP A 73 0.37 -11.08 4.41
C ASP A 73 -0.10 -9.62 4.37
N ASP A 74 0.12 -8.90 5.48
CA ASP A 74 -0.12 -7.47 5.58
C ASP A 74 1.16 -6.66 5.26
N ALA A 75 1.04 -5.34 5.23
CA ALA A 75 2.18 -4.45 4.99
C ALA A 75 3.32 -4.66 6.01
N LEU A 76 3.00 -5.06 7.25
CA LEU A 76 3.99 -5.33 8.30
C LEU A 76 4.78 -6.62 8.01
N ALA A 77 4.12 -7.67 7.50
CA ALA A 77 4.76 -8.91 7.07
C ALA A 77 5.74 -8.64 5.91
N HIS A 78 5.35 -7.81 4.95
CA HIS A 78 6.24 -7.36 3.87
C HIS A 78 7.44 -6.57 4.42
N ALA A 79 7.23 -5.64 5.37
CA ALA A 79 8.32 -4.87 6.00
C ALA A 79 9.34 -5.75 6.73
N LYS A 80 8.87 -6.80 7.41
CA LYS A 80 9.74 -7.78 8.08
C LYS A 80 10.56 -8.59 7.08
N ARG A 81 9.98 -8.98 5.94
CA ARG A 81 10.68 -9.72 4.88
C ARG A 81 11.81 -8.93 4.24
N VAL A 82 11.63 -7.62 4.08
CA VAL A 82 12.69 -6.75 3.55
C VAL A 82 13.68 -6.28 4.62
N HIS A 83 13.60 -6.81 5.85
CA HIS A 83 14.47 -6.46 6.98
C HIS A 83 14.56 -4.94 7.24
N ASN A 84 13.48 -4.20 6.98
CA ASN A 84 13.44 -2.76 7.16
C ASN A 84 12.82 -2.41 8.51
N GLU A 85 13.67 -2.30 9.54
CA GLU A 85 13.24 -2.04 10.92
C GLU A 85 12.44 -0.74 11.06
N GLU A 86 12.79 0.30 10.31
CA GLU A 86 12.09 1.59 10.34
C GLU A 86 10.69 1.47 9.74
N ALA A 87 10.54 0.74 8.62
CA ALA A 87 9.23 0.44 8.06
C ALA A 87 8.39 -0.41 9.03
N VAL A 88 8.99 -1.43 9.66
CA VAL A 88 8.33 -2.27 10.68
C VAL A 88 7.84 -1.41 11.84
N HIS A 89 8.68 -0.52 12.37
CA HIS A 89 8.35 0.35 13.48
C HIS A 89 7.18 1.28 13.14
N ARG A 90 7.25 1.96 12.00
CA ARG A 90 6.21 2.92 11.58
C ARG A 90 4.88 2.24 11.27
N ILE A 91 4.87 1.12 10.55
CA ILE A 91 3.64 0.37 10.25
C ILE A 91 3.03 -0.19 11.54
N ALA A 92 3.86 -0.67 12.47
CA ALA A 92 3.38 -1.15 13.76
C ALA A 92 2.69 -0.05 14.59
N ILE A 93 3.19 1.20 14.54
CA ILE A 93 2.51 2.35 15.17
C ILE A 93 1.15 2.57 14.51
N LEU A 94 1.09 2.66 13.18
CA LEU A 94 -0.16 2.90 12.46
C LEU A 94 -1.20 1.79 12.69
N LEU A 95 -0.76 0.52 12.76
CA LEU A 95 -1.62 -0.62 13.10
C LEU A 95 -2.22 -0.48 14.50
N LYS A 96 -1.41 -0.10 15.49
CA LYS A 96 -1.91 0.14 16.86
C LYS A 96 -2.93 1.27 16.90
N ASP A 97 -2.69 2.34 16.15
CA ASP A 97 -3.62 3.47 16.08
C ASP A 97 -4.92 3.09 15.34
N ALA A 98 -4.83 2.28 14.29
CA ALA A 98 -5.99 1.74 13.59
C ALA A 98 -6.83 0.80 14.48
N GLN A 99 -6.18 -0.04 15.30
CA GLN A 99 -6.85 -0.94 16.24
C GLN A 99 -7.55 -0.18 17.38
N LYS A 100 -6.92 0.85 17.94
CA LYS A 100 -7.53 1.70 18.98
C LYS A 100 -8.84 2.36 18.51
N ARG A 101 -8.91 2.77 17.24
CA ARG A 101 -10.12 3.38 16.66
C ARG A 101 -11.26 2.40 16.42
N LYS A 102 -11.01 1.09 16.37
CA LYS A 102 -12.06 0.07 16.28
C LYS A 102 -12.57 -0.42 17.64
N GLY A 103 -11.96 0.04 18.74
CA GLY A 103 -12.28 -0.37 20.10
C GLY A 103 -12.94 0.72 20.96
N HIS A 104 -13.61 1.70 20.35
CA HIS A 104 -14.48 2.67 21.04
C HIS A 104 -15.89 2.61 20.46
#